data_AF-A0A9E2YR79-F1
#
_entry.id   AF-A0A9E2YR79-F1
#
_cell.length_a   1.000
_cell.length_b   1.000
_cell.length_c   1.000
_cell.angle_alpha   90.00
_cell.angle_beta   90.00
_cell.angle_gamma   90.00
#
_symmetry.space_group_name_H-M   'P 1'
#
loop_
_entity.id
_entity.type
_entity.pdbx_description
1 polymer ?
#
loop_
_entity_poly.entity_id
_entity_poly.type
_entity_poly.pdbx_seq_one_letter_code
_entity_poly.pdbx_strand_id
1 'polypeptide(L)'
;MSVCARLRRSVFIGALSAAFAILPVWSQSAPADEKSPADQPPKAETQKEIPPVVPNDVAPVDKRVFGVLPNYRTAEAQLPFEPITPKQKFLIATKDSFDLPVLGTTAAFAALSQLQGSGNSVYGQGMKGFAYRYGISYVDQVIGNYFPEAIVPTLFHTDPRYFRKGTGSVKSRLWYAVDHIFICRNDNGNTTFNVNEFVGNGLASATGLAYHVQQRTLGDAVYQMGTYLTSDMIGQVAKEFWPDVKKHLHHKHPDALTSTSTSGN
;
A
#
# COMPACT_ATOMS: atom_id res chain seq x y z
N MET A 1 7.21 31.78 -17.96
CA MET A 1 6.72 30.53 -17.31
C MET A 1 7.02 30.62 -15.82
N SER A 2 6.00 30.79 -14.98
CA SER A 2 6.15 31.18 -13.57
C SER A 2 6.80 30.10 -12.69
N VAL A 3 7.59 30.55 -11.72
CA VAL A 3 8.34 29.73 -10.73
C VAL A 3 7.44 28.72 -9.99
N CYS A 4 6.14 28.99 -9.83
CA CYS A 4 5.14 28.05 -9.32
C CYS A 4 5.06 26.72 -10.09
N ALA A 5 5.26 26.72 -11.41
CA ALA A 5 5.18 25.51 -12.23
C ALA A 5 6.42 24.60 -12.05
N ARG A 6 7.57 25.15 -11.67
CA ARG A 6 8.80 24.39 -11.39
C ARG A 6 8.77 23.74 -10.00
N LEU A 7 8.13 24.37 -9.02
CA LEU A 7 7.98 23.84 -7.66
C LEU A 7 7.04 22.63 -7.62
N ARG A 8 5.95 22.65 -8.41
CA ARG A 8 5.01 21.54 -8.57
C ARG A 8 5.64 20.27 -9.16
N ARG A 9 6.69 20.42 -9.99
CA ARG A 9 7.48 19.30 -10.55
C ARG A 9 8.52 18.73 -9.58
N SER A 10 9.05 19.55 -8.66
CA SER A 10 10.19 19.17 -7.82
C SER A 10 9.77 18.31 -6.62
N VAL A 11 8.58 18.56 -6.07
CA VAL A 11 7.95 17.67 -5.06
C VAL A 11 7.64 16.29 -5.66
N PHE A 12 7.28 16.25 -6.95
CA PHE A 12 6.99 15.02 -7.69
C PHE A 12 8.23 14.13 -7.91
N ILE A 13 9.40 14.72 -8.17
CA ILE A 13 10.64 13.95 -8.43
C ILE A 13 11.24 13.40 -7.12
N GLY A 14 11.12 14.13 -6.01
CA GLY A 14 11.64 13.69 -4.71
C GLY A 14 10.96 12.41 -4.17
N ALA A 15 9.66 12.26 -4.39
CA ALA A 15 8.90 11.07 -3.97
C ALA A 15 8.99 9.90 -4.97
N LEU A 16 9.12 10.17 -6.29
CA LEU A 16 9.27 9.12 -7.30
C LEU A 16 10.66 8.48 -7.32
N SER A 17 11.72 9.26 -7.02
CA SER A 17 13.10 8.80 -7.19
C SER A 17 13.56 7.78 -6.13
N ALA A 18 12.88 7.71 -4.98
CA ALA A 18 13.19 6.73 -3.95
C ALA A 18 12.53 5.35 -4.19
N ALA A 19 11.56 5.24 -5.10
CA ALA A 19 10.82 4.01 -5.37
C ALA A 19 11.22 3.30 -6.69
N PHE A 20 11.90 3.98 -7.61
CA PHE A 20 12.23 3.43 -8.93
C PHE A 20 13.61 2.74 -9.04
N ALA A 21 14.42 2.72 -7.97
CA ALA A 21 15.81 2.28 -8.05
C ALA A 21 16.06 0.78 -7.80
N ILE A 22 15.03 -0.09 -7.68
CA ILE A 22 15.25 -1.51 -7.43
C ILE A 22 14.20 -2.39 -8.16
N LEU A 23 14.35 -2.54 -9.46
CA LEU A 23 13.98 -3.78 -10.15
C LEU A 23 15.14 -4.17 -11.07
N PRO A 24 15.91 -5.23 -10.75
CA PRO A 24 16.73 -5.85 -11.76
C PRO A 24 15.80 -6.55 -12.75
N VAL A 25 15.81 -6.05 -14.00
CA VAL A 25 15.22 -6.70 -15.16
C VAL A 25 15.89 -8.07 -15.32
N TRP A 26 15.12 -9.15 -15.15
CA TRP A 26 15.50 -10.47 -15.66
C TRP A 26 14.35 -10.98 -16.53
N SER A 27 14.55 -10.77 -17.83
CA SER A 27 13.83 -11.45 -18.89
C SER A 27 14.61 -12.72 -19.21
N GLN A 28 14.00 -13.88 -18.98
CA GLN A 28 14.36 -15.09 -19.70
C GLN A 28 13.09 -15.90 -19.94
N SER A 29 12.60 -15.77 -21.16
CA SER A 29 11.64 -16.65 -21.80
C SER A 29 12.23 -18.06 -21.96
N ALA A 30 11.45 -19.08 -21.63
CA ALA A 30 11.65 -20.46 -22.06
C ALA A 30 10.27 -21.06 -22.44
N PRO A 31 10.24 -22.04 -23.37
CA PRO A 31 9.22 -22.11 -24.41
C PRO A 31 7.96 -22.89 -24.02
N ALA A 32 6.88 -22.58 -24.74
CA ALA A 32 5.64 -23.34 -24.72
C ALA A 32 5.84 -24.68 -25.42
N ASP A 33 5.54 -25.78 -24.73
CA ASP A 33 5.24 -27.06 -25.38
C ASP A 33 3.74 -27.24 -25.43
N GLU A 34 3.26 -27.20 -26.67
CA GLU A 34 1.92 -27.44 -27.13
C GLU A 34 1.69 -28.96 -27.27
N LYS A 35 0.64 -29.48 -26.65
CA LYS A 35 -0.16 -30.60 -27.19
C LYS A 35 -1.47 -30.75 -26.42
N SER A 36 -2.55 -30.31 -27.06
CA SER A 36 -3.90 -30.85 -26.87
C SER A 36 -4.06 -32.09 -27.76
N PRO A 37 -4.93 -33.04 -27.36
CA PRO A 37 -6.09 -33.27 -28.20
C PRO A 37 -7.41 -33.32 -27.42
N ALA A 38 -8.48 -33.01 -28.15
CA ALA A 38 -9.84 -32.79 -27.71
C ALA A 38 -10.69 -34.07 -27.49
N ASP A 39 -11.83 -33.83 -26.83
CA ASP A 39 -13.15 -34.47 -26.91
C ASP A 39 -13.44 -35.83 -26.25
N GLN A 40 -14.15 -35.78 -25.11
CA GLN A 40 -15.42 -36.52 -24.84
C GLN A 40 -16.29 -35.79 -23.77
N PRO A 41 -17.62 -35.61 -23.95
CA PRO A 41 -18.55 -35.13 -22.92
C PRO A 41 -19.42 -36.28 -22.32
N PRO A 42 -20.27 -36.02 -21.29
CA PRO A 42 -19.96 -36.04 -19.87
C PRO A 42 -20.56 -37.28 -19.16
N LYS A 43 -19.87 -37.84 -18.16
CA LYS A 43 -20.45 -38.84 -17.24
C LYS A 43 -20.59 -38.23 -15.85
N ALA A 44 -21.82 -38.21 -15.34
CA ALA A 44 -22.16 -37.74 -14.01
C ALA A 44 -21.55 -38.66 -12.95
N GLU A 45 -20.63 -38.13 -12.14
CA GLU A 45 -20.15 -38.77 -10.92
C GLU A 45 -20.17 -37.75 -9.77
N THR A 46 -21.17 -37.94 -8.92
CA THR A 46 -21.23 -37.76 -7.47
C THR A 46 -20.22 -36.78 -6.84
N GLN A 47 -20.77 -35.68 -6.31
CA GLN A 47 -20.12 -34.79 -5.34
C GLN A 47 -19.42 -35.60 -4.24
N LYS A 48 -18.08 -35.70 -4.31
CA LYS A 48 -17.25 -35.92 -3.13
C LYS A 48 -17.10 -34.57 -2.45
N GLU A 49 -17.72 -34.44 -1.30
CA GLU A 49 -17.50 -33.41 -0.31
C GLU A 49 -15.98 -33.34 -0.02
N ILE A 50 -15.33 -32.26 -0.46
CA ILE A 50 -13.93 -31.99 -0.16
C ILE A 50 -13.92 -31.51 1.29
N PRO A 51 -13.29 -32.24 2.24
CA PRO A 51 -13.14 -31.73 3.60
C PRO A 51 -12.34 -30.42 3.55
N PRO A 52 -12.64 -29.43 4.41
CA PRO A 52 -12.02 -28.12 4.33
C PRO A 52 -10.51 -28.25 4.43
N VAL A 53 -9.82 -27.93 3.34
CA VAL A 53 -8.37 -27.69 3.35
C VAL A 53 -8.19 -26.45 4.20
N VAL A 54 -7.88 -26.61 5.48
CA VAL A 54 -7.26 -25.57 6.29
C VAL A 54 -5.83 -25.47 5.77
N PRO A 55 -5.44 -24.43 5.01
CA PRO A 55 -4.05 -24.31 4.60
C PRO A 55 -3.30 -23.76 5.80
N ASN A 56 -2.71 -24.65 6.60
CA ASN A 56 -1.82 -24.30 7.72
C ASN A 56 -0.47 -23.70 7.26
N ASP A 57 -0.30 -23.38 5.97
CA ASP A 57 0.96 -22.89 5.40
C ASP A 57 0.88 -21.46 4.82
N VAL A 58 -0.22 -20.73 5.04
CA VAL A 58 -0.21 -19.29 4.70
C VAL A 58 0.57 -18.56 5.78
N ALA A 59 1.82 -18.22 5.46
CA ALA A 59 2.65 -17.40 6.33
C ALA A 59 1.85 -16.15 6.78
N PRO A 60 1.86 -15.80 8.08
CA PRO A 60 1.07 -14.68 8.58
C PRO A 60 1.45 -13.40 7.84
N VAL A 61 0.43 -12.65 7.38
CA VAL A 61 0.62 -11.37 6.70
C VAL A 61 1.46 -10.46 7.58
N ASP A 62 2.60 -10.01 7.06
CA ASP A 62 3.50 -9.11 7.77
C ASP A 62 2.74 -7.83 8.16
N LYS A 63 2.77 -7.45 9.43
CA LYS A 63 2.12 -6.21 9.91
C LYS A 63 2.77 -4.93 9.37
N ARG A 64 3.96 -5.05 8.77
CA ARG A 64 4.74 -3.92 8.24
C ARG A 64 5.48 -4.31 6.97
N VAL A 65 5.38 -3.45 5.97
CA VAL A 65 6.15 -3.51 4.72
C VAL A 65 7.40 -2.63 4.87
N PHE A 66 8.57 -3.14 4.49
CA PHE A 66 9.88 -2.51 4.72
C PHE A 66 10.18 -2.17 6.20
N GLY A 67 9.43 -2.74 7.15
CA GLY A 67 9.55 -2.43 8.58
C GLY A 67 8.98 -1.06 9.00
N VAL A 68 8.54 -0.23 8.06
CA VAL A 68 8.12 1.16 8.30
C VAL A 68 6.74 1.51 7.77
N LEU A 69 6.24 0.80 6.75
CA LEU A 69 4.92 1.02 6.20
C LEU A 69 3.92 0.09 6.89
N PRO A 70 2.89 0.62 7.56
CA PRO A 70 1.83 -0.19 8.13
C PRO A 70 1.16 -1.08 7.09
N ASN A 71 0.79 -2.29 7.51
CA ASN A 71 0.18 -3.29 6.64
C ASN A 71 -1.02 -3.98 7.29
N TYR A 72 -1.87 -3.22 7.98
CA TYR A 72 -3.05 -3.77 8.64
C TYR A 72 -4.21 -4.04 7.66
N ARG A 73 -4.16 -3.44 6.46
CA ARG A 73 -5.12 -3.65 5.36
C ARG A 73 -4.69 -4.66 4.29
N THR A 74 -3.77 -5.60 4.53
CA THR A 74 -3.50 -6.68 3.56
C THR A 74 -4.12 -8.00 3.99
N ALA A 75 -4.76 -8.69 3.05
CA ALA A 75 -5.24 -10.07 3.18
C ALA A 75 -4.67 -10.90 2.02
N GLU A 76 -4.53 -12.22 2.18
CA GLU A 76 -4.10 -13.09 1.07
C GLU A 76 -5.32 -13.45 0.21
N ALA A 77 -5.23 -13.27 -1.11
CA ALA A 77 -6.35 -13.52 -2.01
C ALA A 77 -6.71 -15.01 -2.15
N GLN A 78 -5.81 -15.91 -1.73
CA GLN A 78 -5.94 -17.37 -1.80
C GLN A 78 -6.78 -17.95 -0.66
N LEU A 79 -7.05 -17.18 0.38
CA LEU A 79 -7.91 -17.61 1.49
C LEU A 79 -9.39 -17.39 1.14
N PRO A 80 -10.30 -18.21 1.71
CA PRO A 80 -11.74 -17.94 1.64
C PRO A 80 -12.02 -16.50 2.08
N PHE A 81 -12.86 -15.80 1.32
CA PHE A 81 -13.21 -14.43 1.66
C PHE A 81 -14.10 -14.42 2.90
N GLU A 82 -13.62 -13.76 3.94
CA GLU A 82 -14.41 -13.46 5.14
C GLU A 82 -14.64 -11.95 5.24
N PRO A 83 -15.91 -11.49 5.26
CA PRO A 83 -16.24 -10.08 5.46
C PRO A 83 -15.75 -9.58 6.82
N ILE A 84 -15.36 -8.31 6.88
CA ILE A 84 -15.00 -7.66 8.15
C ILE A 84 -16.10 -6.72 8.63
N THR A 85 -16.31 -6.72 9.94
CA THR A 85 -17.27 -5.83 10.60
C THR A 85 -16.81 -4.36 10.53
N PRO A 86 -17.74 -3.39 10.62
CA PRO A 86 -17.39 -1.97 10.75
C PRO A 86 -16.36 -1.70 11.86
N LYS A 87 -16.50 -2.35 13.01
CA LYS A 87 -15.54 -2.23 14.13
C LYS A 87 -14.12 -2.64 13.72
N GLN A 88 -13.99 -3.69 12.92
CA GLN A 88 -12.69 -4.13 12.40
C GLN A 88 -12.13 -3.13 11.37
N LYS A 89 -12.97 -2.54 10.51
CA LYS A 89 -12.56 -1.48 9.57
C LYS A 89 -11.96 -0.26 10.30
N PHE A 90 -12.65 0.21 11.35
CA PHE A 90 -12.13 1.29 12.21
C PHE A 90 -10.87 0.90 12.98
N LEU A 91 -10.75 -0.36 13.39
CA LEU A 91 -9.55 -0.86 14.05
C LEU A 91 -8.34 -0.88 13.09
N ILE A 92 -8.55 -1.20 11.81
CA ILE A 92 -7.50 -1.12 10.77
C ILE A 92 -7.02 0.32 10.66
N ALA A 93 -7.92 1.27 10.39
CA ALA A 93 -7.56 2.69 10.27
C ALA A 93 -6.86 3.24 11.51
N THR A 94 -7.29 2.82 12.71
CA THR A 94 -6.63 3.22 13.97
C THR A 94 -5.21 2.65 14.04
N LYS A 95 -5.02 1.37 13.71
CA LYS A 95 -3.69 0.76 13.74
C LYS A 95 -2.76 1.37 12.68
N ASP A 96 -3.25 1.62 11.48
CA ASP A 96 -2.48 2.27 10.40
C ASP A 96 -2.13 3.73 10.78
N SER A 97 -2.98 4.44 11.52
CA SER A 97 -2.74 5.83 11.95
C SER A 97 -1.75 5.99 13.11
N PHE A 98 -1.73 5.02 14.03
CA PHE A 98 -0.96 5.11 15.28
C PHE A 98 0.19 4.09 15.37
N ASP A 99 0.61 3.48 14.25
CA ASP A 99 1.80 2.61 14.24
C ASP A 99 3.07 3.43 14.50
N LEU A 100 3.95 3.00 15.39
CA LEU A 100 5.13 3.79 15.78
C LEU A 100 6.02 4.28 14.62
N PRO A 101 6.29 3.47 13.57
CA PRO A 101 7.05 3.94 12.41
C PRO A 101 6.40 5.08 11.65
N VAL A 102 5.08 5.21 11.73
CA VAL A 102 4.32 6.31 11.11
C VAL A 102 4.70 7.65 11.73
N LEU A 103 4.81 7.71 13.06
CA LEU A 103 5.26 8.91 13.76
C LEU A 103 6.69 9.31 13.34
N GLY A 104 7.58 8.32 13.22
CA GLY A 104 8.98 8.54 12.80
C GLY A 104 9.10 9.00 11.34
N THR A 105 8.37 8.36 10.42
CA THR A 105 8.37 8.72 8.99
C THR A 105 7.74 10.09 8.77
N THR A 106 6.64 10.41 9.45
CA THR A 106 6.03 11.75 9.40
C THR A 106 6.99 12.83 9.92
N ALA A 107 7.77 12.55 10.97
CA ALA A 107 8.82 13.45 11.45
C ALA A 107 9.93 13.66 10.40
N ALA A 108 10.38 12.59 9.74
CA ALA A 108 11.39 12.67 8.69
C ALA A 108 10.90 13.51 7.50
N PHE A 109 9.65 13.30 7.04
CA PHE A 109 9.07 14.12 5.97
C PHE A 109 8.92 15.59 6.36
N ALA A 110 8.49 15.89 7.59
CA ALA A 110 8.40 17.25 8.09
C ALA A 110 9.79 17.94 8.13
N ALA A 111 10.84 17.20 8.52
CA ALA A 111 12.21 17.69 8.51
C ALA A 111 12.72 17.96 7.09
N LEU A 112 12.51 17.02 6.15
CA LEU A 112 12.88 17.19 4.75
C LEU A 112 12.14 18.38 4.11
N SER A 113 10.84 18.53 4.39
CA SER A 113 10.04 19.66 3.92
C SER A 113 10.59 21.00 4.44
N GLN A 114 11.08 21.03 5.68
CA GLN A 114 11.73 22.22 6.23
C GLN A 114 13.08 22.52 5.56
N LEU A 115 13.90 21.50 5.31
CA LEU A 115 15.22 21.62 4.67
C LEU A 115 15.15 22.05 3.21
N GLN A 116 14.14 21.58 2.47
CA GLN A 116 13.97 21.88 1.03
C GLN A 116 13.52 23.31 0.73
N GLY A 117 13.57 24.21 1.71
CA GLY A 117 13.49 25.64 1.46
C GLY A 117 12.08 26.18 1.58
N SER A 118 11.61 26.28 2.82
CA SER A 118 10.58 27.25 3.17
C SER A 118 11.13 28.69 3.19
N GLY A 119 11.59 29.18 2.04
CA GLY A 119 11.96 30.59 1.84
C GLY A 119 10.75 31.55 1.85
N ASN A 120 9.52 31.02 1.82
CA ASN A 120 8.25 31.77 1.81
C ASN A 120 7.19 31.15 2.74
N SER A 121 7.58 30.48 3.83
CA SER A 121 6.63 29.67 4.59
C SER A 121 5.81 30.45 5.59
N VAL A 122 4.50 30.47 5.35
CA VAL A 122 3.43 30.81 6.29
C VAL A 122 3.59 30.13 7.66
N TYR A 123 4.31 29.01 7.74
CA TYR A 123 4.55 28.24 8.96
C TYR A 123 5.84 28.61 9.70
N GLY A 124 6.70 29.45 9.13
CA GLY A 124 8.01 29.80 9.69
C GLY A 124 9.07 28.69 9.58
N GLN A 125 10.12 28.82 10.40
CA GLN A 125 11.30 27.95 10.47
C GLN A 125 11.58 27.53 11.92
N GLY A 126 12.58 26.66 12.13
CA GLY A 126 12.98 26.17 13.44
C GLY A 126 11.96 25.21 14.05
N MET A 127 12.03 25.00 15.37
CA MET A 127 11.18 24.00 16.05
C MET A 127 9.68 24.28 15.89
N LYS A 128 9.28 25.56 15.85
CA LYS A 128 7.88 25.96 15.66
C LYS A 128 7.40 25.59 14.25
N GLY A 129 8.18 25.90 13.21
CA GLY A 129 7.84 25.55 11.83
C GLY A 129 7.80 24.04 11.62
N PHE A 130 8.77 23.33 12.18
CA PHE A 130 8.78 21.86 12.19
C PHE A 130 7.53 21.27 12.83
N ALA A 131 7.18 21.70 14.05
CA ALA A 131 6.02 21.18 14.77
C ALA A 131 4.72 21.43 14.01
N TYR A 132 4.59 22.58 13.35
CA TYR A 132 3.42 22.89 12.52
C TYR A 132 3.32 21.96 11.30
N ARG A 133 4.44 21.71 10.60
CA ARG A 133 4.49 20.76 9.48
C ARG A 133 4.19 19.35 9.91
N TYR A 134 4.78 18.93 11.01
CA TYR A 134 4.56 17.61 11.58
C TYR A 134 3.09 17.41 11.93
N GLY A 135 2.49 18.37 12.66
CA GLY A 135 1.09 18.32 13.06
C GLY A 135 0.13 18.25 11.87
N ILE A 136 0.31 19.11 10.86
CA ILE A 136 -0.51 19.08 9.65
C ILE A 136 -0.35 17.75 8.91
N SER A 137 0.89 17.30 8.67
CA SER A 137 1.15 16.06 7.94
C SER A 137 0.59 14.84 8.68
N TYR A 138 0.65 14.84 10.01
CA TYR A 138 0.08 13.78 10.83
C TYR A 138 -1.45 13.78 10.76
N VAL A 139 -2.09 14.95 10.84
CA VAL A 139 -3.54 15.08 10.68
C VAL A 139 -3.99 14.62 9.30
N ASP A 140 -3.29 15.03 8.23
CA ASP A 140 -3.55 14.58 6.86
C ASP A 140 -3.52 13.06 6.74
N GLN A 141 -2.53 12.43 7.35
CA GLN A 141 -2.36 10.98 7.34
C GLN A 141 -3.46 10.26 8.12
N VAL A 142 -3.83 10.74 9.31
CA VAL A 142 -4.94 10.18 10.08
C VAL A 142 -6.23 10.28 9.27
N ILE A 143 -6.53 11.43 8.69
CA ILE A 143 -7.70 11.65 7.83
C ILE A 143 -7.64 10.72 6.60
N GLY A 144 -6.47 10.62 5.98
CA GLY A 144 -6.19 9.77 4.82
C GLY A 144 -6.29 8.27 5.10
N ASN A 145 -6.18 7.83 6.36
CA ASN A 145 -6.47 6.45 6.74
C ASN A 145 -7.97 6.28 7.05
N TYR A 146 -8.55 7.14 7.88
CA TYR A 146 -9.93 6.95 8.36
C TYR A 146 -10.98 7.05 7.26
N PHE A 147 -10.85 7.97 6.30
CA PHE A 147 -11.84 8.09 5.23
C PHE A 147 -11.89 6.85 4.32
N PRO A 148 -10.80 6.46 3.65
CA PRO A 148 -10.82 5.31 2.74
C PRO A 148 -10.79 3.95 3.46
N GLU A 149 -10.28 3.84 4.71
CA GLU A 149 -10.15 2.53 5.37
C GLU A 149 -11.27 2.23 6.38
N ALA A 150 -12.00 3.24 6.87
CA ALA A 150 -13.04 3.03 7.88
C ALA A 150 -14.40 3.64 7.52
N ILE A 151 -14.46 4.94 7.25
CA ILE A 151 -15.74 5.67 7.12
C ILE A 151 -16.46 5.29 5.85
N VAL A 152 -15.84 5.53 4.69
CA VAL A 152 -16.45 5.22 3.38
C VAL A 152 -16.74 3.72 3.22
N PRO A 153 -15.80 2.78 3.52
CA PRO A 153 -16.09 1.35 3.40
C PRO A 153 -17.21 0.86 4.32
N THR A 154 -17.40 1.50 5.48
CA THR A 154 -18.54 1.18 6.36
C THR A 154 -19.86 1.65 5.76
N LEU A 155 -19.89 2.84 5.16
CA LEU A 155 -21.10 3.42 4.56
C LEU A 155 -21.52 2.71 3.26
N PHE A 156 -20.54 2.27 2.45
CA PHE A 156 -20.79 1.67 1.14
C PHE A 156 -20.69 0.13 1.14
N HIS A 157 -20.52 -0.49 2.31
CA HIS A 157 -20.43 -1.94 2.47
C HIS A 157 -19.35 -2.58 1.60
N THR A 158 -18.16 -1.99 1.65
CA THR A 158 -16.99 -2.42 0.87
C THR A 158 -15.81 -2.75 1.77
N ASP A 159 -14.92 -3.59 1.27
CA ASP A 159 -13.75 -4.04 1.98
C ASP A 159 -12.56 -3.10 1.68
N PRO A 160 -11.95 -2.45 2.69
CA PRO A 160 -10.78 -1.60 2.52
C PRO A 160 -9.48 -2.37 2.32
N ARG A 161 -9.49 -3.70 2.47
CA ARG A 161 -8.27 -4.51 2.41
C ARG A 161 -7.79 -4.73 0.97
N TYR A 162 -6.48 -4.65 0.80
CA TYR A 162 -5.76 -5.14 -0.37
C TYR A 162 -5.62 -6.66 -0.29
N PHE A 163 -6.23 -7.38 -1.22
CA PHE A 163 -6.13 -8.83 -1.32
C PHE A 163 -4.91 -9.21 -2.17
N ARG A 164 -3.77 -9.48 -1.54
CA ARG A 164 -2.51 -9.81 -2.19
C ARG A 164 -2.65 -10.98 -3.16
N LYS A 165 -2.16 -10.81 -4.39
CA LYS A 165 -2.22 -11.86 -5.41
C LYS A 165 -1.12 -12.90 -5.22
N GLY A 166 0.11 -12.50 -4.90
CA GLY A 166 1.21 -13.39 -4.47
C GLY A 166 1.79 -14.34 -5.54
N THR A 167 1.02 -14.73 -6.56
CA THR A 167 1.40 -15.69 -7.60
C THR A 167 1.24 -15.12 -9.01
N GLY A 168 1.91 -15.74 -9.99
CA GLY A 168 1.93 -15.29 -11.39
C GLY A 168 3.12 -14.39 -11.72
N SER A 169 3.13 -13.86 -12.96
CA SER A 169 4.24 -13.04 -13.45
C SER A 169 4.31 -11.69 -12.73
N VAL A 170 5.51 -11.10 -12.66
CA VAL A 170 5.75 -9.76 -12.08
C VAL A 170 4.82 -8.72 -12.70
N LYS A 171 4.67 -8.73 -14.03
CA LYS A 171 3.77 -7.82 -14.74
C LYS A 171 2.32 -8.00 -14.31
N SER A 172 1.86 -9.24 -14.15
CA SER A 172 0.48 -9.51 -13.75
C SER A 172 0.19 -9.06 -12.31
N ARG A 173 1.14 -9.25 -11.39
CA ARG A 173 1.02 -8.82 -9.99
C ARG A 173 1.11 -7.31 -9.85
N LEU A 174 1.98 -6.67 -10.64
CA LEU A 174 2.07 -5.20 -10.71
C LEU A 174 0.76 -4.58 -11.19
N TRP A 175 0.21 -5.06 -12.31
CA TRP A 175 -1.08 -4.57 -12.81
C TRP A 175 -2.20 -4.80 -11.80
N TYR A 176 -2.25 -5.97 -11.19
CA TYR A 176 -3.22 -6.26 -10.14
C TYR A 176 -3.14 -5.29 -8.95
N ALA A 177 -1.93 -4.95 -8.50
CA ALA A 177 -1.73 -3.99 -7.41
C ALA A 177 -2.16 -2.56 -7.80
N VAL A 178 -1.91 -2.16 -9.05
CA VAL A 178 -2.32 -0.85 -9.58
C VAL A 178 -3.83 -0.77 -9.77
N ASP A 179 -4.44 -1.82 -10.34
CA ASP A 179 -5.88 -1.89 -10.61
C ASP A 179 -6.72 -1.80 -9.34
N HIS A 180 -6.15 -2.16 -8.18
CA HIS A 180 -6.85 -2.10 -6.91
C HIS A 180 -7.26 -0.67 -6.50
N ILE A 181 -6.65 0.37 -7.08
CA ILE A 181 -7.14 1.76 -6.90
C ILE A 181 -8.53 1.96 -7.52
N PHE A 182 -8.85 1.19 -8.56
CA PHE A 182 -10.14 1.27 -9.26
C PHE A 182 -11.09 0.15 -8.85
N ILE A 183 -10.56 -0.97 -8.35
CA ILE A 183 -11.31 -2.20 -8.10
C ILE A 183 -11.08 -2.68 -6.68
N CYS A 184 -12.15 -2.99 -5.93
CA CYS A 184 -12.05 -3.64 -4.62
C CYS A 184 -13.09 -4.76 -4.49
N ARG A 185 -13.08 -5.45 -3.33
CA ARG A 185 -14.16 -6.37 -2.95
C ARG A 185 -15.21 -5.63 -2.14
N ASN A 186 -16.48 -5.99 -2.31
CA ASN A 186 -17.53 -5.59 -1.39
C ASN A 186 -17.62 -6.55 -0.19
N ASP A 187 -18.44 -6.21 0.81
CA ASP A 187 -18.64 -7.06 1.99
C ASP A 187 -19.29 -8.42 1.67
N ASN A 188 -19.81 -8.61 0.45
CA ASN A 188 -20.31 -9.90 -0.05
C ASN A 188 -19.24 -10.69 -0.83
N GLY A 189 -18.03 -10.17 -0.96
CA GLY A 189 -16.91 -10.78 -1.69
C GLY A 189 -16.91 -10.54 -3.19
N ASN A 190 -17.90 -9.82 -3.72
CA ASN A 190 -17.97 -9.50 -5.15
C ASN A 190 -17.01 -8.37 -5.50
N THR A 191 -16.47 -8.41 -6.71
CA THR A 191 -15.63 -7.35 -7.25
C THR A 191 -16.47 -6.14 -7.64
N THR A 192 -16.06 -4.94 -7.22
CA THR A 192 -16.77 -3.69 -7.47
C THR A 192 -15.79 -2.55 -7.69
N PHE A 193 -16.29 -1.39 -8.14
CA PHE A 193 -15.50 -0.18 -8.19
C PHE A 193 -15.06 0.26 -6.78
N ASN A 194 -13.81 0.70 -6.66
CA ASN A 194 -13.24 1.12 -5.39
C ASN A 194 -13.68 2.54 -5.00
N VAL A 195 -14.94 2.62 -4.55
CA VAL A 195 -15.54 3.84 -4.02
C VAL A 195 -14.74 4.36 -2.82
N ASN A 196 -14.10 3.48 -2.06
CA ASN A 196 -13.37 3.83 -0.84
C ASN A 196 -12.15 4.68 -1.16
N GLU A 197 -11.34 4.23 -2.11
CA GLU A 197 -10.15 4.97 -2.54
C GLU A 197 -10.55 6.31 -3.17
N PHE A 198 -11.53 6.33 -4.08
CA PHE A 198 -11.92 7.56 -4.75
C PHE A 198 -12.64 8.56 -3.84
N VAL A 199 -13.73 8.15 -3.19
CA VAL A 199 -14.54 9.03 -2.35
C VAL A 199 -13.82 9.32 -1.03
N GLY A 200 -13.13 8.33 -0.45
CA GLY A 200 -12.37 8.51 0.78
C GLY A 200 -11.22 9.51 0.61
N ASN A 201 -10.39 9.34 -0.42
CA ASN A 201 -9.32 10.31 -0.69
C ASN A 201 -9.86 11.68 -1.14
N GLY A 202 -11.00 11.70 -1.84
CA GLY A 202 -11.71 12.95 -2.16
C GLY A 202 -12.13 13.71 -0.89
N LEU A 203 -12.81 13.04 0.05
CA LEU A 203 -13.23 13.63 1.32
C LEU A 203 -12.03 14.04 2.20
N ALA A 204 -10.97 13.23 2.22
CA ALA A 204 -9.73 13.55 2.91
C ALA A 204 -9.11 14.85 2.36
N SER A 205 -8.98 14.94 1.04
CA SER A 205 -8.43 16.13 0.37
C SER A 205 -9.28 17.38 0.58
N ALA A 206 -10.61 17.25 0.55
CA ALA A 206 -11.53 18.35 0.79
C ALA A 206 -11.47 18.84 2.24
N THR A 207 -11.34 17.92 3.21
CA THR A 207 -11.16 18.27 4.63
C THR A 207 -9.86 19.04 4.84
N GLY A 208 -8.81 18.70 4.08
CA GLY A 208 -7.54 19.43 4.05
C GLY A 208 -7.68 20.94 3.82
N LEU A 209 -8.66 21.36 3.01
CA LEU A 209 -8.90 22.78 2.71
C LEU A 209 -9.28 23.61 3.94
N ALA A 210 -9.83 22.99 4.98
CA ALA A 210 -10.30 23.69 6.18
C ALA A 210 -9.16 24.21 7.06
N TYR A 211 -8.03 23.49 7.11
CA TYR A 211 -6.89 23.82 7.99
C TYR A 211 -5.60 24.18 7.24
N HIS A 212 -5.52 23.94 5.93
CA HIS A 212 -4.42 24.46 5.12
C HIS A 212 -4.58 25.97 4.88
N VAL A 213 -3.50 26.72 5.08
CA VAL A 213 -3.52 28.18 4.94
C VAL A 213 -3.41 28.60 3.47
N GLN A 214 -2.74 27.80 2.63
CA GLN A 214 -2.48 28.13 1.22
C GLN A 214 -3.30 27.32 0.22
N GLN A 215 -3.86 26.17 0.63
CA GLN A 215 -4.61 25.26 -0.25
C GLN A 215 -6.09 25.36 0.11
N ARG A 216 -6.83 26.18 -0.65
CA ARG A 216 -8.25 26.48 -0.34
C ARG A 216 -9.16 26.42 -1.56
N THR A 217 -8.63 26.01 -2.71
CA THR A 217 -9.40 25.88 -3.94
C THR A 217 -9.79 24.43 -4.19
N LEU A 218 -10.86 24.22 -4.97
CA LEU A 218 -11.23 22.88 -5.45
C LEU A 218 -10.09 22.24 -6.26
N GLY A 219 -9.33 23.03 -7.02
CA GLY A 219 -8.18 22.56 -7.78
C GLY A 219 -7.05 22.03 -6.88
N ASP A 220 -6.87 22.60 -5.69
CA ASP A 220 -5.90 22.10 -4.71
C ASP A 220 -6.34 20.76 -4.12
N ALA A 221 -7.63 20.62 -3.79
CA ALA A 221 -8.18 19.35 -3.30
C ALA A 221 -8.05 18.24 -4.35
N VAL A 222 -8.39 18.50 -5.62
CA VAL A 222 -8.23 17.52 -6.70
C VAL A 222 -6.76 17.11 -6.87
N TYR A 223 -5.84 18.07 -6.79
CA TYR A 223 -4.40 17.77 -6.86
C TYR A 223 -3.93 16.91 -5.68
N GLN A 224 -4.41 17.21 -4.47
CA GLN A 224 -4.07 16.46 -3.27
C GLN A 224 -4.67 15.04 -3.31
N MET A 225 -5.91 14.90 -3.75
CA MET A 225 -6.55 13.60 -3.98
C MET A 225 -5.70 12.74 -4.94
N GLY A 226 -5.22 13.30 -6.05
CA GLY A 226 -4.32 12.59 -6.96
C GLY A 226 -3.01 12.14 -6.31
N THR A 227 -2.51 12.93 -5.36
CA THR A 227 -1.31 12.59 -4.57
C THR A 227 -1.59 11.41 -3.63
N TYR A 228 -2.74 11.39 -2.95
CA TYR A 228 -3.15 10.27 -2.10
C TYR A 228 -3.33 8.98 -2.90
N LEU A 229 -4.08 9.02 -4.00
CA LEU A 229 -4.26 7.84 -4.87
C LEU A 229 -2.92 7.29 -5.40
N THR A 230 -1.98 8.18 -5.73
CA THR A 230 -0.64 7.76 -6.17
C THR A 230 0.14 7.11 -5.03
N SER A 231 0.07 7.68 -3.82
CA SER A 231 0.70 7.11 -2.62
C SER A 231 0.13 5.73 -2.29
N ASP A 232 -1.20 5.57 -2.36
CA ASP A 232 -1.88 4.29 -2.14
C ASP A 232 -1.45 3.25 -3.17
N MET A 233 -1.36 3.62 -4.44
CA MET A 233 -0.86 2.74 -5.50
C MET A 233 0.55 2.23 -5.21
N ILE A 234 1.46 3.11 -4.80
CA ILE A 234 2.83 2.74 -4.41
C ILE A 234 2.80 1.80 -3.19
N GLY A 235 1.96 2.11 -2.19
CA GLY A 235 1.79 1.28 -1.00
C GLY A 235 1.29 -0.13 -1.32
N GLN A 236 0.38 -0.28 -2.26
CA GLN A 236 -0.14 -1.58 -2.67
C GLN A 236 0.89 -2.41 -3.44
N VAL A 237 1.65 -1.78 -4.33
CA VAL A 237 2.79 -2.44 -4.99
C VAL A 237 3.81 -2.90 -3.95
N ALA A 238 4.14 -2.05 -2.98
CA ALA A 238 5.03 -2.40 -1.88
C ALA A 238 4.50 -3.63 -1.10
N LYS A 239 3.21 -3.65 -0.76
CA LYS A 239 2.55 -4.78 -0.08
C LYS A 239 2.57 -6.07 -0.90
N GLU A 240 2.38 -5.98 -2.21
CA GLU A 240 2.38 -7.12 -3.12
C GLU A 240 3.76 -7.81 -3.15
N PHE A 241 4.84 -7.03 -3.26
CA PHE A 241 6.20 -7.53 -3.51
C PHE A 241 7.08 -7.65 -2.25
N TRP A 242 6.70 -7.05 -1.12
CA TRP A 242 7.50 -7.09 0.11
C TRP A 242 7.87 -8.49 0.60
N PRO A 243 6.95 -9.48 0.61
CA PRO A 243 7.31 -10.85 1.02
C PRO A 243 8.42 -11.46 0.15
N ASP A 244 8.47 -11.13 -1.14
CA ASP A 244 9.49 -11.65 -2.07
C ASP A 244 10.85 -11.02 -1.80
N VAL A 245 10.87 -9.70 -1.57
CA VAL A 245 12.07 -8.95 -1.18
C VAL A 245 12.64 -9.50 0.12
N LYS A 246 11.77 -9.68 1.14
CA LYS A 246 12.15 -10.24 2.44
C LYS A 246 12.72 -11.65 2.29
N LYS A 247 12.07 -12.51 1.50
CA LYS A 247 12.58 -13.86 1.21
C LYS A 247 13.99 -13.79 0.62
N HIS A 248 14.23 -12.95 -0.39
CA HIS A 248 15.55 -12.81 -1.01
C HIS A 248 16.64 -12.30 -0.04
N LEU A 249 16.30 -11.38 0.87
CA LEU A 249 17.23 -10.86 1.88
C LEU A 249 17.61 -11.92 2.92
N HIS A 250 16.65 -12.72 3.40
CA HIS A 250 16.96 -13.79 4.36
C HIS A 250 17.76 -14.95 3.75
N HIS A 251 17.61 -15.23 2.44
CA HIS A 251 18.45 -16.22 1.75
C HIS A 251 19.91 -15.79 1.59
N LYS A 252 20.27 -14.52 1.83
CA LYS A 252 21.67 -14.06 1.83
C LYS A 252 22.36 -14.17 3.21
N HIS A 253 21.63 -14.58 4.25
CA HIS A 253 22.14 -14.75 5.61
C HIS A 253 22.17 -16.18 6.19
N PRO A 254 22.20 -17.30 5.43
CA PRO A 254 22.58 -18.59 5.99
C PRO A 254 24.12 -18.73 6.01
N ASP A 255 24.65 -19.01 7.21
CA ASP A 255 25.91 -19.73 7.48
C ASP A 255 27.28 -19.03 7.26
N ALA A 256 27.50 -17.89 7.93
CA ALA A 256 28.85 -17.33 8.13
C ALA A 256 29.48 -17.63 9.52
N LEU A 257 28.84 -18.45 10.37
CA LEU A 257 29.34 -18.71 11.74
C LEU A 257 29.52 -20.19 12.12
N THR A 258 29.48 -21.12 11.17
CA THR A 258 29.60 -22.58 11.45
C THR A 258 30.81 -23.24 10.80
N SER A 259 31.89 -22.51 10.55
CA SER A 259 33.14 -23.07 10.01
C SER A 259 34.41 -22.56 10.69
N THR A 260 34.43 -22.46 12.02
CA THR A 260 35.71 -22.38 12.75
C THR A 260 35.61 -22.96 14.15
N SER A 261 35.61 -24.29 14.29
CA SER A 261 36.16 -24.98 15.49
C SER A 261 36.16 -26.50 15.34
N THR A 262 36.75 -27.06 14.28
CA THR A 262 37.26 -28.44 14.33
C THR A 262 38.48 -28.59 13.43
N SER A 263 39.65 -28.20 13.92
CA SER A 263 40.92 -28.74 13.44
C SER A 263 42.03 -28.48 14.46
N GLY A 264 42.61 -29.55 15.00
CA GLY A 264 44.04 -29.58 15.31
C GLY A 264 44.44 -29.69 16.78
N ASN A 265 44.76 -30.93 17.16
CA ASN A 265 45.66 -31.42 18.23
C ASN A 265 45.25 -31.28 19.70
#